data_AF-A0A949F071-F1
#
_entry.id   AF-A0A949F071-F1
#
_cell.length_a   1.000
_cell.length_b   1.000
_cell.length_c   1.000
_cell.angle_alpha   90.00
_cell.angle_beta   90.00
_cell.angle_gamma   90.00
#
_symmetry.space_group_name_H-M   'P 1'
#
loop_
_entity.id
_entity.type
_entity.pdbx_description
1 polymer ?
#
loop_
_entity_poly.entity_id
_entity_poly.type
_entity_poly.pdbx_seq_one_letter_code
_entity_poly.pdbx_strand_id
1 'polypeptide(L)'
;MLLSDEELLFAKKLYRDNKIKEAEEWLAKSLTSNANNYGAWLLKAVFDFRFKEDPKEALRSIKKAEKRSRFTFEWLYSKAFIYFWLEKYDKALKVCGAVLKQTYNEEHITLKEVEGFNLEAIKDNPAKVQLYYWIGFLNYKKENNLPKALEYLEEFEKKASGSMHMLLQRSQIYIKEIKRIMGRE
;
A
#
# COMPACT_ATOMS: atom_id res chain seq x y z
N MET A 1 14.69 13.24 19.17
CA MET A 1 13.46 13.16 18.35
C MET A 1 13.65 13.99 17.09
N LEU A 2 13.87 15.30 17.20
CA LEU A 2 14.15 16.22 16.06
C LEU A 2 15.22 15.71 15.08
N LEU A 3 16.39 15.31 15.58
CA LEU A 3 17.48 14.80 14.72
C LEU A 3 17.07 13.60 13.85
N SER A 4 16.33 12.64 14.40
CA SER A 4 15.89 11.45 13.67
C SER A 4 14.86 11.80 12.58
N ASP A 5 14.02 12.82 12.82
CA ASP A 5 13.02 13.28 11.86
C ASP A 5 13.68 14.08 10.72
N GLU A 6 14.72 14.87 11.02
CA GLU A 6 15.57 15.52 10.01
C GLU A 6 16.31 14.50 9.15
N GLU A 7 16.94 13.50 9.76
CA GLU A 7 17.62 12.40 9.06
C GLU A 7 16.64 11.64 8.14
N LEU A 8 15.40 11.41 8.59
CA LEU A 8 14.35 10.81 7.78
C LEU A 8 13.96 11.72 6.60
N LEU A 9 13.87 13.04 6.82
CA LEU A 9 13.55 13.99 5.75
C LEU A 9 14.63 13.97 4.65
N PHE A 10 15.91 13.94 5.04
CA PHE A 10 17.01 13.75 4.10
C PHE A 10 16.91 12.42 3.35
N ALA A 11 16.66 11.31 4.06
CA ALA A 11 16.46 10.00 3.42
C ALA A 11 15.32 10.01 2.39
N LYS A 12 14.18 10.62 2.72
CA LYS A 12 13.04 10.76 1.80
C LYS A 12 13.37 11.61 0.57
N LYS A 13 14.09 12.73 0.76
CA LYS A 13 14.52 13.59 -0.35
C LYS A 13 15.44 12.83 -1.29
N LEU A 14 16.48 12.19 -0.75
CA LEU A 14 17.45 11.41 -1.55
C LEU A 14 16.78 10.23 -2.27
N TYR A 15 15.81 9.57 -1.64
CA TYR A 15 15.00 8.53 -2.27
C TYR A 15 14.24 9.08 -3.50
N ARG A 16 13.59 10.25 -3.37
CA ARG A 16 12.89 10.92 -4.50
C ARG A 16 13.85 11.34 -5.62
N ASP A 17 15.07 11.72 -5.27
CA ASP A 17 16.15 12.07 -6.21
C ASP A 17 16.85 10.82 -6.80
N ASN A 18 16.32 9.61 -6.55
CA ASN A 18 16.87 8.32 -6.98
C ASN A 18 18.31 8.01 -6.49
N LYS A 19 18.73 8.65 -5.38
CA LYS A 19 20.02 8.43 -4.72
C LYS A 19 19.92 7.34 -3.66
N ILE A 20 19.65 6.11 -4.10
CA ILE A 20 19.20 5.01 -3.22
C ILE A 20 20.20 4.66 -2.12
N LYS A 21 21.51 4.56 -2.43
CA LYS A 21 22.53 4.22 -1.43
C LYS A 21 22.62 5.27 -0.32
N GLU A 22 22.70 6.55 -0.70
CA GLU A 22 22.73 7.66 0.26
C GLU A 22 21.44 7.71 1.10
N ALA A 23 20.29 7.49 0.48
CA ALA A 23 19.01 7.42 1.17
C ALA A 23 18.97 6.29 2.22
N GLU A 24 19.52 5.12 1.92
CA GLU A 24 19.62 4.00 2.88
C GLU A 24 20.52 4.34 4.06
N GLU A 25 21.65 5.01 3.83
CA GLU A 25 22.56 5.45 4.90
C GLU A 25 21.87 6.44 5.86
N TRP A 26 21.17 7.44 5.31
CA TRP A 26 20.41 8.40 6.12
C TRP A 26 19.24 7.77 6.85
N LEU A 27 18.58 6.79 6.23
CA LEU A 27 17.54 6.01 6.88
C LEU A 27 18.11 5.19 8.06
N ALA A 28 19.28 4.58 7.90
CA ALA A 28 19.95 3.86 8.97
C ALA A 28 20.35 4.78 10.14
N LYS A 29 20.82 6.00 9.83
CA LYS A 29 21.07 7.05 10.84
C LYS A 29 19.80 7.41 11.60
N SER A 30 18.70 7.69 10.90
CA SER A 30 17.40 7.99 11.51
C SER A 30 16.94 6.92 12.51
N LEU A 31 17.07 5.64 12.14
CA LEU A 31 16.72 4.52 13.01
C LEU A 31 17.70 4.30 14.16
N THR A 32 18.97 4.67 14.00
CA THR A 32 19.97 4.63 15.07
C THR A 32 19.72 5.74 16.08
N SER A 33 19.46 6.96 15.62
CA SER A 33 19.12 8.12 16.43
C SER A 33 17.79 7.94 17.17
N ASN A 34 16.83 7.23 16.58
CA ASN A 34 15.58 6.86 17.24
C ASN A 34 14.98 5.59 16.62
N ALA A 35 15.17 4.45 17.30
CA ALA A 35 14.59 3.17 16.90
C ALA A 35 13.04 3.13 16.96
N ASN A 36 12.40 4.18 17.49
CA ASN A 36 10.95 4.34 17.52
C ASN A 36 10.40 5.29 16.45
N ASN A 37 11.22 5.76 15.51
CA ASN A 37 10.75 6.60 14.42
C ASN A 37 9.82 5.82 13.48
N TYR A 38 8.52 6.14 13.53
CA TYR A 38 7.48 5.50 12.72
C TYR A 38 7.74 5.65 11.22
N GLY A 39 8.00 6.87 10.77
CA GLY A 39 8.21 7.18 9.36
C GLY A 39 9.45 6.50 8.79
N ALA A 40 10.50 6.35 9.60
CA ALA A 40 11.69 5.60 9.23
C ALA A 40 11.40 4.11 9.04
N TRP A 41 10.61 3.48 9.92
CA TRP A 41 10.22 2.08 9.73
C TRP A 41 9.34 1.86 8.50
N LEU A 42 8.48 2.83 8.14
CA LEU A 42 7.73 2.77 6.88
C LEU A 42 8.63 2.88 5.66
N LEU A 43 9.54 3.86 5.64
CA LEU A 43 10.48 4.01 4.53
C LEU A 43 11.38 2.77 4.41
N LYS A 44 11.80 2.19 5.54
CA LYS A 44 12.55 0.93 5.54
C LYS A 44 11.77 -0.21 4.89
N ALA A 45 10.46 -0.32 5.14
CA ALA A 45 9.66 -1.33 4.47
C ALA A 45 9.65 -1.17 2.94
N VAL A 46 9.63 0.08 2.45
CA VAL A 46 9.78 0.36 1.01
C VAL A 46 11.14 -0.11 0.50
N PHE A 47 12.23 0.17 1.22
CA PHE A 47 13.57 -0.27 0.84
C PHE A 47 13.72 -1.80 0.84
N ASP A 48 13.24 -2.45 1.90
CA ASP A 48 13.25 -3.91 2.01
C ASP A 48 12.47 -4.56 0.86
N PHE A 49 11.36 -3.94 0.43
CA PHE A 49 10.57 -4.44 -0.69
C PHE A 49 11.18 -4.14 -2.06
N ARG A 50 11.49 -2.87 -2.37
CA ARG A 50 11.89 -2.42 -3.73
C ARG A 50 13.32 -2.77 -4.07
N PHE A 51 14.25 -2.68 -3.11
CA PHE A 51 15.69 -2.77 -3.41
C PHE A 51 16.35 -4.03 -2.89
N LYS A 52 15.78 -4.64 -1.84
CA LYS A 52 16.23 -5.94 -1.33
C LYS A 52 15.37 -7.10 -1.82
N GLU A 53 14.28 -6.79 -2.52
CA GLU A 53 13.32 -7.76 -3.05
C GLU A 53 12.81 -8.75 -1.99
N ASP A 54 12.73 -8.29 -0.73
CA ASP A 54 12.32 -9.09 0.42
C ASP A 54 10.97 -8.60 1.00
N PRO A 55 9.84 -9.05 0.43
CA PRO A 55 8.52 -8.71 0.96
C PRO A 55 8.28 -9.23 2.38
N LYS A 56 9.02 -10.26 2.85
CA LYS A 56 8.86 -10.77 4.21
C LYS A 56 9.56 -9.84 5.21
N GLU A 57 10.73 -9.32 4.87
CA GLU A 57 11.42 -8.31 5.69
C GLU A 57 10.68 -6.98 5.65
N ALA A 58 10.13 -6.57 4.51
CA ALA A 58 9.24 -5.42 4.42
C ALA A 58 8.06 -5.55 5.40
N LEU A 59 7.44 -6.73 5.49
CA LEU A 59 6.37 -6.99 6.47
C LEU A 59 6.84 -6.89 7.93
N ARG A 60 8.09 -7.28 8.23
CA ARG A 60 8.68 -7.13 9.57
C ARG A 60 8.91 -5.66 9.90
N SER A 61 9.40 -4.87 8.95
CA SER A 61 9.54 -3.41 9.09
C SER A 61 8.18 -2.72 9.29
N ILE A 62 7.15 -3.11 8.55
CA ILE A 62 5.77 -2.62 8.75
C ILE A 62 5.25 -2.97 10.15
N LYS A 63 5.49 -4.17 10.66
CA LYS A 63 5.11 -4.54 12.04
C LYS A 63 5.83 -3.70 13.09
N LYS A 64 7.05 -3.24 12.80
CA LYS A 64 7.74 -2.28 13.68
C LYS A 64 7.06 -0.92 13.61
N ALA A 65 6.70 -0.43 12.42
CA ALA A 65 5.93 0.81 12.28
C ALA A 65 4.57 0.75 13.01
N GLU A 66 3.80 -0.34 12.83
CA GLU A 66 2.50 -0.60 13.48
C GLU A 66 2.57 -0.45 15.01
N LYS A 67 3.60 -1.00 15.66
CA LYS A 67 3.78 -0.88 17.12
C LYS A 67 4.01 0.57 17.60
N ARG A 68 4.29 1.50 16.68
CA ARG A 68 4.71 2.89 16.94
C ARG A 68 3.73 3.90 16.34
N SER A 69 2.64 3.45 15.72
CA SER A 69 1.79 4.23 14.82
C SER A 69 0.72 5.07 15.51
N ARG A 70 0.96 5.56 16.74
CA ARG A 70 -0.03 6.16 17.67
C ARG A 70 -1.39 6.57 17.05
N PHE A 71 -1.41 7.57 16.18
CA PHE A 71 -2.60 8.09 15.49
C PHE A 71 -2.44 8.12 13.96
N THR A 72 -1.53 7.32 13.44
CA THR A 72 -1.17 7.25 12.03
C THR A 72 -1.44 5.85 11.48
N PHE A 73 -1.98 5.76 10.28
CA PHE A 73 -2.57 4.52 9.75
C PHE A 73 -2.05 4.12 8.36
N GLU A 74 -1.07 4.85 7.81
CA GLU A 74 -0.45 4.57 6.50
C GLU A 74 0.16 3.17 6.45
N TRP A 75 0.62 2.64 7.59
CA TRP A 75 1.13 1.27 7.71
C TRP A 75 0.09 0.21 7.32
N LEU A 76 -1.22 0.47 7.47
CA LEU A 76 -2.27 -0.47 7.05
C LEU A 76 -2.26 -0.68 5.54
N TYR A 77 -2.07 0.41 4.78
CA TYR A 77 -1.99 0.37 3.32
C TYR A 77 -0.78 -0.43 2.85
N SER A 78 0.38 -0.15 3.45
CA SER A 78 1.61 -0.91 3.19
C SER A 78 1.45 -2.39 3.55
N LYS A 79 0.78 -2.69 4.66
CA LYS A 79 0.54 -4.06 5.13
C LYS A 79 -0.41 -4.83 4.20
N ALA A 80 -1.48 -4.19 3.75
CA ALA A 80 -2.42 -4.76 2.77
C ALA A 80 -1.69 -5.08 1.47
N PHE A 81 -0.92 -4.12 0.94
CA PHE A 81 -0.10 -4.29 -0.24
C PHE A 81 0.81 -5.53 -0.12
N ILE A 82 1.59 -5.66 0.95
CA ILE A 82 2.50 -6.80 1.13
C ILE A 82 1.73 -8.12 1.23
N TYR A 83 0.55 -8.15 1.86
CA TYR A 83 -0.25 -9.38 1.89
C TYR A 83 -0.84 -9.73 0.51
N PHE A 84 -1.26 -8.76 -0.29
CA PHE A 84 -1.65 -9.01 -1.68
C PHE A 84 -0.46 -9.49 -2.51
N TRP A 85 0.71 -8.86 -2.36
CA TRP A 85 1.94 -9.25 -3.04
C TRP A 85 2.32 -10.71 -2.78
N LEU A 86 2.22 -11.11 -1.51
CA LEU A 86 2.48 -12.48 -1.04
C LEU A 86 1.30 -13.44 -1.23
N GLU A 87 0.23 -13.01 -1.89
CA GLU A 87 -0.97 -13.82 -2.22
C GLU A 87 -1.66 -14.41 -0.99
N LYS A 88 -1.55 -13.71 0.16
CA LYS A 88 -2.21 -14.06 1.42
C LYS A 88 -3.55 -13.34 1.50
N TYR A 89 -4.47 -13.66 0.59
CA TYR A 89 -5.72 -12.91 0.38
C TYR A 89 -6.58 -12.79 1.65
N ASP A 90 -6.70 -13.84 2.46
CA ASP A 90 -7.43 -13.77 3.74
C ASP A 90 -6.89 -12.70 4.69
N LYS A 91 -5.55 -12.60 4.75
CA LYS A 91 -4.89 -11.61 5.60
C LYS A 91 -5.03 -10.22 5.00
N ALA A 92 -4.92 -10.10 3.69
CA ALA A 92 -5.13 -8.85 2.98
C ALA A 92 -6.54 -8.30 3.23
N LEU A 93 -7.58 -9.12 3.06
CA LEU A 93 -8.97 -8.74 3.28
C LEU A 93 -9.28 -8.36 4.74
N LYS A 94 -8.64 -9.01 5.71
CA LYS A 94 -8.72 -8.59 7.13
C LYS A 94 -8.12 -7.19 7.32
N VAL A 95 -7.01 -6.88 6.66
CA VAL A 95 -6.40 -5.54 6.71
C VAL A 95 -7.26 -4.53 5.97
N CYS A 96 -7.87 -4.87 4.83
CA CYS A 96 -8.86 -4.01 4.15
C CYS A 96 -10.00 -3.61 5.11
N GLY A 97 -10.51 -4.56 5.90
CA GLY A 97 -11.52 -4.27 6.92
C GLY A 97 -11.04 -3.31 8.02
N ALA A 98 -9.75 -3.33 8.35
CA ALA A 98 -9.15 -2.35 9.26
C ALA A 98 -8.99 -0.98 8.61
N VAL A 99 -8.59 -0.91 7.33
CA VAL A 99 -8.50 0.33 6.55
C VAL A 99 -9.83 1.07 6.51
N LEU A 100 -10.96 0.37 6.35
CA LEU A 100 -12.28 1.02 6.32
C LEU A 100 -12.71 1.64 7.65
N LYS A 101 -12.13 1.19 8.77
CA LYS A 101 -12.46 1.70 10.11
C LYS A 101 -11.63 2.91 10.50
N GLN A 102 -10.62 3.24 9.70
CA GLN A 102 -9.69 4.34 9.98
C GLN A 102 -9.81 5.38 8.87
N THR A 103 -9.79 6.64 9.28
CA THR A 103 -9.68 7.81 8.40
C THR A 103 -8.82 8.82 9.14
N TYR A 104 -7.98 9.54 8.42
CA TYR A 104 -7.10 10.55 9.00
C TYR A 104 -6.93 11.72 8.04
N ASN A 105 -6.43 12.84 8.56
CA ASN A 105 -6.15 14.02 7.76
C ASN A 105 -5.14 13.68 6.67
N GLU A 106 -5.34 14.21 5.46
CA GLU A 106 -4.46 13.97 4.31
C GLU A 106 -4.41 12.53 3.79
N GLU A 107 -5.36 11.66 4.19
CA GLU A 107 -5.44 10.28 3.70
C GLU A 107 -5.50 10.20 2.15
N HIS A 108 -6.08 11.20 1.49
CA HIS A 108 -6.08 11.32 0.02
C HIS A 108 -4.68 11.37 -0.60
N ILE A 109 -3.67 11.91 0.12
CA ILE A 109 -2.27 11.90 -0.34
C ILE A 109 -1.76 10.46 -0.30
N THR A 110 -1.99 9.74 0.82
CA THR A 110 -1.62 8.33 0.93
C THR A 110 -2.30 7.48 -0.14
N LEU A 111 -3.59 7.71 -0.41
CA LEU A 111 -4.34 6.97 -1.42
C LEU A 111 -3.73 7.15 -2.82
N LYS A 112 -3.34 8.38 -3.20
CA LYS A 112 -2.63 8.66 -4.46
C LYS A 112 -1.25 7.99 -4.52
N GLU A 113 -0.47 8.06 -3.44
CA GLU A 113 0.85 7.41 -3.37
C GLU A 113 0.72 5.87 -3.48
N VAL A 114 -0.27 5.28 -2.81
CA VAL A 114 -0.54 3.84 -2.86
C VAL A 114 -0.98 3.42 -4.25
N GLU A 115 -1.86 4.17 -4.90
CA GLU A 115 -2.30 3.91 -6.28
C GLU A 115 -1.10 3.92 -7.24
N GLY A 116 -0.29 4.99 -7.23
CA GLY A 116 0.89 5.10 -8.08
C GLY A 116 1.90 3.98 -7.85
N PHE A 117 2.21 3.69 -6.58
CA PHE A 117 3.13 2.61 -6.22
C PHE A 117 2.65 1.24 -6.71
N ASN A 118 1.35 0.95 -6.63
CA ASN A 118 0.79 -0.31 -7.09
C ASN A 118 0.80 -0.43 -8.61
N LEU A 119 0.49 0.65 -9.33
CA LEU A 119 0.54 0.67 -10.80
C LEU A 119 1.97 0.44 -11.31
N GLU A 120 2.98 1.05 -10.66
CA GLU A 120 4.38 0.75 -10.95
C GLU A 120 4.73 -0.71 -10.65
N ALA A 121 4.32 -1.23 -9.49
CA ALA A 121 4.59 -2.61 -9.12
C ALA A 121 3.95 -3.62 -10.09
N ILE A 122 2.76 -3.32 -10.63
CA ILE A 122 2.10 -4.10 -11.69
C ILE A 122 2.87 -3.99 -13.01
N LYS A 123 3.34 -2.80 -13.37
CA LYS A 123 4.16 -2.60 -14.57
C LYS A 123 5.44 -3.44 -14.52
N ASP A 124 6.10 -3.46 -13.36
CA ASP A 124 7.32 -4.24 -13.14
C ASP A 124 7.02 -5.75 -13.05
N ASN A 125 5.83 -6.12 -12.54
CA ASN A 125 5.41 -7.51 -12.36
C ASN A 125 3.95 -7.72 -12.80
N PRO A 126 3.69 -7.90 -14.11
CA PRO A 126 2.32 -8.00 -14.65
C PRO A 126 1.48 -9.17 -14.10
N ALA A 127 2.12 -10.19 -13.53
CA ALA A 127 1.46 -11.31 -12.87
C ALA A 127 0.76 -10.92 -11.55
N LYS A 128 1.09 -9.75 -10.96
CA LYS A 128 0.52 -9.28 -9.69
C LYS A 128 -0.83 -8.60 -9.88
N VAL A 129 -1.73 -9.30 -10.58
CA VAL A 129 -3.08 -8.86 -10.96
C VAL A 129 -3.94 -8.48 -9.74
N GLN A 130 -3.77 -9.16 -8.61
CA GLN A 130 -4.47 -8.87 -7.36
C GLN A 130 -4.28 -7.43 -6.86
N LEU A 131 -3.25 -6.73 -7.33
CA LEU A 131 -3.03 -5.32 -6.98
C LEU A 131 -4.07 -4.40 -7.65
N TYR A 132 -4.62 -4.77 -8.81
CA TYR A 132 -5.77 -4.07 -9.40
C TYR A 132 -7.00 -4.13 -8.49
N TYR A 133 -7.28 -5.30 -7.89
CA TYR A 133 -8.34 -5.41 -6.88
C TYR A 133 -8.10 -4.47 -5.71
N TRP A 134 -6.87 -4.39 -5.23
CA TRP A 134 -6.52 -3.54 -4.08
C TRP A 134 -6.76 -2.06 -4.37
N ILE A 135 -6.25 -1.53 -5.49
CA ILE A 135 -6.45 -0.12 -5.84
C ILE A 135 -7.88 0.19 -6.27
N GLY A 136 -8.59 -0.78 -6.87
CA GLY A 136 -10.03 -0.68 -7.16
C GLY A 136 -10.87 -0.60 -5.90
N PHE A 137 -10.57 -1.44 -4.91
CA PHE A 137 -11.19 -1.39 -3.58
C PHE A 137 -10.98 -0.04 -2.89
N LEU A 138 -9.76 0.51 -2.93
CA LEU A 138 -9.46 1.82 -2.34
C LEU A 138 -10.21 2.96 -3.05
N ASN A 139 -10.19 2.96 -4.40
CA ASN A 139 -10.92 3.96 -5.17
C ASN A 139 -12.42 3.91 -4.88
N TYR A 140 -12.98 2.71 -4.70
CA TYR A 140 -14.39 2.56 -4.37
C TYR A 140 -14.72 2.99 -2.93
N LYS A 141 -14.05 2.40 -1.94
CA LYS A 141 -14.46 2.48 -0.54
C LYS A 141 -13.82 3.64 0.24
N LYS A 142 -12.76 4.27 -0.29
CA LYS A 142 -12.03 5.36 0.39
C LYS A 142 -12.05 6.67 -0.39
N GLU A 143 -11.74 6.66 -1.70
CA GLU A 143 -11.76 7.88 -2.53
C GLU A 143 -13.15 8.22 -3.09
N ASN A 144 -14.09 7.25 -3.12
CA ASN A 144 -15.37 7.38 -3.83
C ASN A 144 -15.19 7.74 -5.34
N ASN A 145 -14.08 7.34 -5.95
CA ASN A 145 -13.81 7.52 -7.36
C ASN A 145 -14.33 6.32 -8.15
N LEU A 146 -15.64 6.34 -8.42
CA LEU A 146 -16.35 5.22 -9.05
C LEU A 146 -15.82 4.85 -10.45
N PRO A 147 -15.48 5.81 -11.35
CA PRO A 147 -14.93 5.47 -12.66
C PRO A 147 -13.61 4.68 -12.57
N LYS A 148 -12.65 5.16 -11.76
CA LYS A 148 -11.37 4.44 -11.56
C LYS A 148 -11.57 3.11 -10.85
N ALA A 149 -12.43 3.08 -9.83
CA ALA A 149 -12.74 1.85 -9.13
C ALA A 149 -13.25 0.78 -10.08
N LEU A 150 -14.17 1.15 -10.99
CA LEU A 150 -14.71 0.26 -11.99
C LEU A 150 -13.62 -0.24 -12.95
N GLU A 151 -12.81 0.68 -13.49
CA GLU A 151 -11.70 0.35 -14.40
C GLU A 151 -10.75 -0.68 -13.79
N TYR A 152 -10.29 -0.46 -12.55
CA TYR A 152 -9.36 -1.37 -11.90
C TYR A 152 -10.00 -2.71 -11.53
N LEU A 153 -11.25 -2.73 -11.09
CA LEU A 153 -11.93 -3.98 -10.76
C LEU A 153 -12.23 -4.81 -12.01
N GLU A 154 -12.63 -4.19 -13.13
CA GLU A 154 -12.82 -4.89 -14.40
C GLU A 154 -11.49 -5.44 -14.94
N GLU A 155 -10.40 -4.67 -14.83
CA GLU A 155 -9.07 -5.13 -15.23
C GLU A 155 -8.56 -6.28 -14.35
N PHE A 156 -8.89 -6.26 -13.05
CA PHE A 156 -8.66 -7.38 -12.15
C PHE A 156 -9.42 -8.63 -12.61
N GLU A 157 -10.73 -8.56 -12.83
CA GLU A 157 -11.55 -9.72 -13.20
C GLU A 157 -11.14 -10.34 -14.54
N LYS A 158 -10.74 -9.50 -15.51
CA LYS A 158 -10.26 -9.94 -16.82
C LYS A 158 -9.01 -10.82 -16.74
N LYS A 159 -8.14 -10.58 -15.76
CA LYS A 159 -6.82 -11.21 -15.64
C LYS A 159 -6.70 -12.17 -14.45
N ALA A 160 -7.67 -12.17 -13.54
CA ALA A 160 -7.62 -12.97 -12.33
C ALA A 160 -7.66 -14.47 -12.64
N SER A 161 -6.98 -15.26 -11.82
CA SER A 161 -7.00 -16.72 -11.90
C SER A 161 -7.91 -17.32 -10.82
N GLY A 162 -8.21 -18.62 -10.94
CA GLY A 162 -9.07 -19.33 -9.99
C GLY A 162 -8.60 -19.31 -8.53
N SER A 163 -7.28 -19.14 -8.28
CA SER A 163 -6.74 -19.02 -6.91
C SER A 163 -7.22 -17.75 -6.20
N MET A 164 -7.75 -16.76 -6.94
CA MET A 164 -8.24 -15.48 -6.43
C MET A 164 -9.77 -15.48 -6.21
N HIS A 165 -10.40 -16.66 -6.09
CA HIS A 165 -11.86 -16.81 -6.01
C HIS A 165 -12.55 -15.86 -5.02
N MET A 166 -12.01 -15.68 -3.81
CA MET A 166 -12.59 -14.78 -2.82
C MET A 166 -12.54 -13.29 -3.24
N LEU A 167 -11.47 -12.89 -3.94
CA LEU A 167 -11.34 -11.53 -4.46
C LEU A 167 -12.30 -11.33 -5.64
N LEU A 168 -12.43 -12.32 -6.52
CA LEU A 168 -13.39 -12.34 -7.63
C LEU A 168 -14.82 -12.15 -7.14
N GLN A 169 -15.27 -12.94 -6.15
CA GLN A 169 -16.63 -12.80 -5.61
C GLN A 169 -16.90 -11.39 -5.07
N ARG A 170 -15.93 -10.78 -4.37
CA ARG A 170 -16.07 -9.42 -3.84
C ARG A 170 -16.04 -8.37 -4.95
N SER A 171 -15.16 -8.54 -5.93
CA SER A 171 -15.05 -7.66 -7.08
C SER A 171 -16.38 -7.59 -7.84
N GLN A 172 -17.01 -8.75 -8.09
CA GLN A 172 -18.28 -8.81 -8.82
C GLN A 172 -19.39 -8.05 -8.10
N ILE A 173 -19.45 -8.18 -6.76
CA ILE A 173 -20.39 -7.41 -5.93
C ILE A 173 -20.11 -5.91 -6.08
N TYR A 174 -18.85 -5.49 -5.95
CA TYR A 174 -18.47 -4.08 -6.07
C TYR A 174 -18.74 -3.51 -7.46
N ILE A 175 -18.40 -4.21 -8.54
CA ILE A 175 -18.68 -3.79 -9.92
C ILE A 175 -20.19 -3.59 -10.11
N LYS A 176 -21.01 -4.54 -9.65
CA LYS A 176 -22.47 -4.43 -9.74
C LYS A 176 -23.00 -3.23 -8.95
N GLU A 177 -22.50 -3.01 -7.74
CA GLU A 177 -22.85 -1.83 -6.93
C GLU A 177 -22.45 -0.53 -7.63
N ILE A 178 -21.21 -0.45 -8.14
CA ILE A 178 -20.69 0.73 -8.83
C ILE A 178 -21.49 1.04 -10.09
N LYS A 179 -21.75 0.04 -10.96
CA LYS A 179 -22.55 0.22 -12.19
C LYS A 179 -23.95 0.72 -11.90
N ARG A 180 -24.59 0.21 -10.84
CA ARG A 180 -25.90 0.70 -10.38
C ARG A 180 -25.84 2.16 -9.95
N ILE A 181 -24.85 2.54 -9.13
CA ILE A 181 -24.69 3.94 -8.69
C ILE A 181 -24.43 4.87 -9.87
N MET A 182 -23.71 4.39 -10.89
CA MET A 182 -23.41 5.14 -12.11
C MET A 182 -24.53 5.13 -13.17
N GLY A 183 -25.63 4.38 -12.96
CA GLY A 183 -26.72 4.25 -13.92
C GLY A 183 -26.39 3.47 -15.21
N ARG A 184 -25.52 2.46 -15.12
CA ARG A 184 -25.02 1.66 -16.26
C ARG A 184 -25.49 0.20 -16.24
N GLU A 185 -26.78 -0.04 -15.99
CA GLU A 185 -27.35 -1.41 -15.92
C GLU A 185 -27.26 -2.19 -17.23
#